data_AF-A0A0H3ZTM0-F1
#
_entry.id   AF-A0A0H3ZTM0-F1
#
_cell.length_a   1.000
_cell.length_b   1.000
_cell.length_c   1.000
_cell.angle_alpha   90.00
_cell.angle_beta   90.00
_cell.angle_gamma   90.00
#
_symmetry.space_group_name_H-M   'P 1'
#
loop_
_entity.id
_entity.type
_entity.pdbx_description
1 polymer ?
#
loop_
_entity_poly.entity_id
_entity_poly.type
_entity_poly.pdbx_seq_one_letter_code
_entity_poly.pdbx_strand_id
1 'polypeptide(L)'
;MLDEGLILYSYHREQLDAIFEQLNDTLPCPPFEHSNWPNNAISWFLDSSTSFVALMYELKHILEEYDTIVTVLQYQDVGTILYRDAYQVVAKSNQL
;
A
#
# COMPACT_ATOMS: atom_id res chain seq x y z
N MET A 1 13.27 10.52 10.60
CA MET A 1 13.57 10.14 11.99
C MET A 1 12.39 9.30 12.43
N LEU A 2 12.51 7.98 12.37
CA LEU A 2 11.46 7.06 12.85
C LEU A 2 11.47 7.15 14.38
N ASP A 3 10.31 7.28 15.01
CA ASP A 3 10.19 7.36 16.47
C ASP A 3 10.90 6.16 17.12
N GLU A 4 11.81 6.47 18.04
CA GLU A 4 12.46 5.48 18.90
C GLU A 4 11.40 4.85 19.82
N GLY A 5 10.93 3.65 19.50
CA GLY A 5 10.01 2.95 20.41
C GLY A 5 9.40 1.65 19.94
N LEU A 6 9.28 1.41 18.63
CA LEU A 6 8.64 0.18 18.15
C LEU A 6 9.65 -0.98 18.14
N ILE A 7 9.67 -1.77 19.21
CA ILE A 7 10.40 -3.03 19.29
C ILE A 7 9.54 -4.10 18.65
N LEU A 8 9.87 -4.46 17.40
CA LEU A 8 9.25 -5.58 16.72
C LEU A 8 9.85 -6.90 17.22
N TYR A 9 9.01 -7.91 17.45
CA TYR A 9 9.47 -9.29 17.58
C TYR A 9 10.23 -9.72 16.31
N SER A 10 11.23 -10.58 16.46
CA SER A 10 12.09 -10.99 15.35
C SER A 10 11.31 -11.64 14.19
N TYR A 11 10.30 -12.46 14.51
CA TYR A 11 9.47 -13.11 13.50
C TYR A 11 8.64 -12.10 12.69
N HIS A 12 8.17 -11.02 13.32
CA HIS A 12 7.48 -9.94 12.61
C HIS A 12 8.44 -9.16 11.72
N ARG A 13 9.69 -8.96 12.14
CA ARG A 13 10.71 -8.35 11.28
C ARG A 13 10.97 -9.20 10.04
N GLU A 14 11.19 -10.51 10.21
CA GLU A 14 11.37 -11.44 9.10
C GLU A 14 10.17 -11.46 8.15
N GLN A 15 8.94 -11.45 8.70
CA GLN A 15 7.72 -11.40 7.91
C GLN A 15 7.58 -10.09 7.13
N LEU A 16 7.90 -8.94 7.75
CA LEU A 16 7.89 -7.64 7.07
C LEU A 16 8.92 -7.57 5.95
N ASP A 17 10.14 -8.05 6.20
CA ASP A 17 11.21 -8.08 5.19
C ASP A 17 10.78 -8.91 3.97
N ALA A 18 10.19 -10.09 4.20
CA ALA A 18 9.68 -10.94 3.12
C ALA A 18 8.52 -10.30 2.34
N ILE A 19 7.59 -9.62 3.02
CA ILE A 19 6.49 -8.90 2.36
C ILE A 19 7.04 -7.76 1.51
N PHE A 20 7.98 -6.97 2.02
CA PHE A 20 8.56 -5.86 1.28
C PHE A 20 9.41 -6.33 0.09
N GLU A 21 10.18 -7.41 0.24
CA GLU A 21 10.90 -8.03 -0.88
C GLU A 21 9.93 -8.45 -1.98
N GLN A 22 8.85 -9.16 -1.63
CA GLN A 22 7.84 -9.56 -2.61
C GLN A 22 7.18 -8.36 -3.31
N LEU A 23 6.83 -7.31 -2.57
CA LEU A 23 6.23 -6.10 -3.14
C LEU A 23 7.21 -5.40 -4.09
N ASN A 24 8.46 -5.21 -3.68
CA ASN A 24 9.46 -4.52 -4.49
C ASN A 24 9.82 -5.29 -5.77
N ASP A 25 9.80 -6.62 -5.72
CA ASP A 25 10.15 -7.46 -6.86
C ASP A 25 9.01 -7.62 -7.87
N THR A 26 7.75 -7.58 -7.40
CA THR A 26 6.61 -8.00 -8.22
C THR A 26 5.56 -6.93 -8.47
N LEU A 27 5.45 -5.91 -7.61
CA LEU A 27 4.51 -4.81 -7.81
C LEU A 27 5.18 -3.71 -8.66
N PRO A 28 4.68 -3.41 -9.87
CA PRO A 28 5.21 -2.30 -10.66
C PRO A 28 5.11 -0.99 -9.87
N CYS A 29 6.17 -0.20 -9.87
CA CYS A 29 6.12 1.14 -9.26
C CYS A 29 5.50 2.11 -10.28
N PRO A 30 4.38 2.79 -9.97
CA PRO A 30 3.88 3.85 -10.83
C PRO A 30 4.94 4.95 -10.99
N PRO A 31 5.02 5.62 -12.14
CA PRO A 31 6.09 6.56 -12.46
C PRO A 31 5.94 7.92 -11.73
N PHE A 32 5.79 7.92 -10.41
CA PHE A 32 5.55 9.12 -9.59
C PHE A 32 6.60 10.20 -9.81
N GLU A 33 7.89 9.84 -9.83
CA GLU A 33 8.99 10.80 -10.00
C GLU A 33 8.99 11.51 -11.36
N HIS A 34 8.48 10.85 -12.39
CA HIS A 34 8.44 11.37 -13.76
C HIS A 34 7.08 11.97 -14.12
N SER A 35 6.11 11.87 -13.22
CA SER A 35 4.74 12.32 -13.46
C SER A 35 4.49 13.65 -12.76
N ASN A 36 3.94 14.62 -13.49
CA ASN A 36 3.49 15.89 -12.92
C ASN A 36 2.08 15.73 -12.30
N TRP A 37 1.91 14.75 -11.41
CA TRP A 37 0.63 14.45 -10.76
C TRP A 37 0.42 15.33 -9.52
N PRO A 38 -0.85 15.64 -9.17
CA PRO A 38 -1.14 16.41 -7.97
C PRO A 38 -0.82 15.61 -6.70
N ASN A 39 -0.63 16.31 -5.58
CA ASN A 39 -0.30 15.70 -4.28
C ASN A 39 -1.36 14.73 -3.74
N ASN A 40 -2.58 14.77 -4.27
CA ASN A 40 -3.67 13.87 -3.90
C ASN A 40 -3.84 12.71 -4.90
N ALA A 41 -2.80 12.39 -5.68
CA ALA A 41 -2.71 11.19 -6.47
C ALA A 41 -2.39 9.99 -5.56
N ILE A 42 -3.33 9.05 -5.45
CA ILE A 42 -3.25 7.91 -4.54
C ILE A 42 -3.27 6.63 -5.36
N SER A 43 -2.42 5.67 -5.01
CA SER A 43 -2.47 4.33 -5.61
C SER A 43 -3.54 3.47 -4.91
N TRP A 44 -4.35 2.80 -5.71
CA TRP A 44 -5.41 1.89 -5.28
C TRP A 44 -5.20 0.55 -5.94
N PHE A 45 -5.26 -0.53 -5.17
CA PHE A 45 -5.28 -1.88 -5.74
C PHE A 45 -6.60 -2.15 -6.45
N LEU A 46 -6.51 -2.84 -7.59
CA LEU A 46 -7.68 -3.44 -8.25
C LEU A 46 -8.19 -4.62 -7.42
N ASP A 47 -9.49 -4.88 -7.49
CA ASP A 47 -10.14 -6.04 -6.85
C ASP A 47 -9.55 -7.38 -7.32
N SER A 48 -9.06 -7.42 -8.57
CA SER A 48 -8.36 -8.56 -9.16
C SER A 48 -6.98 -8.81 -8.56
N SER A 49 -6.42 -7.87 -7.79
CA SER A 49 -5.04 -7.93 -7.25
C SER A 49 -4.98 -8.67 -5.92
N THR A 50 -5.65 -9.81 -5.86
CA THR A 50 -5.93 -10.56 -4.63
C THR A 50 -4.66 -10.90 -3.86
N SER A 51 -3.55 -11.22 -4.53
CA SER A 51 -2.26 -11.49 -3.90
C SER A 51 -1.68 -10.26 -3.20
N PHE A 52 -1.69 -9.09 -3.84
CA PHE A 52 -1.18 -7.86 -3.25
C PHE A 52 -2.08 -7.34 -2.14
N VAL A 53 -3.40 -7.44 -2.33
CA VAL A 53 -4.38 -7.12 -1.30
C VAL A 53 -4.17 -8.00 -0.06
N ALA A 54 -3.93 -9.31 -0.23
CA ALA A 54 -3.62 -10.21 0.88
C ALA A 54 -2.35 -9.77 1.65
N LEU A 55 -1.27 -9.38 0.95
CA LEU A 55 -0.08 -8.83 1.62
C LEU A 55 -0.38 -7.56 2.44
N MET A 56 -1.27 -6.69 1.96
CA MET A 56 -1.68 -5.51 2.74
C MET A 56 -2.46 -5.90 4.00
N TYR A 57 -3.25 -6.98 3.97
CA TYR A 57 -3.92 -7.51 5.16
C TYR A 57 -2.93 -8.15 6.14
N GLU A 58 -1.88 -8.82 5.66
CA GLU A 58 -0.78 -9.30 6.51
C GLU A 58 -0.09 -8.13 7.22
N LEU A 59 0.27 -7.06 6.49
CA LEU A 59 0.85 -5.86 7.08
C LEU A 59 -0.08 -5.22 8.11
N LYS A 60 -1.38 -5.14 7.80
CA LYS A 60 -2.41 -4.67 8.72
C LYS A 60 -2.39 -5.47 10.02
N HIS A 61 -2.41 -6.80 9.93
CA HIS A 61 -2.42 -7.67 11.11
C HIS A 61 -1.17 -7.47 11.97
N ILE A 62 0.01 -7.40 11.35
CA ILE A 62 1.26 -7.10 12.07
C ILE A 62 1.15 -5.76 12.80
N LEU A 63 0.68 -4.70 12.15
CA LEU A 63 0.55 -3.37 12.77
C LEU A 63 -0.48 -3.35 13.92
N GLU A 64 -1.60 -4.03 13.76
CA GLU A 64 -2.65 -4.13 14.79
C GLU A 64 -2.17 -4.88 16.03
N GLU A 65 -1.22 -5.81 15.91
CA GLU A 65 -0.59 -6.46 17.08
C GLU A 65 0.25 -5.52 17.94
N TYR A 66 0.64 -4.34 17.41
CA TYR A 66 1.34 -3.29 18.15
C TYR A 66 0.44 -2.06 18.38
N ASP A 67 -0.84 -2.30 18.63
CA ASP A 67 -1.84 -1.28 18.98
C ASP A 67 -2.01 -0.16 17.92
N THR A 68 -1.59 -0.41 16.68
CA THR A 68 -1.77 0.53 15.57
C THR A 68 -3.12 0.26 14.88
N ILE A 69 -4.01 1.25 14.90
CA ILE A 69 -5.31 1.14 14.24
C ILE A 69 -5.13 1.33 12.73
N VAL A 70 -5.50 0.31 11.95
CA VAL A 70 -5.41 0.34 10.49
C VAL A 70 -6.79 0.18 9.86
N THR A 71 -7.17 1.11 9.00
CA THR A 71 -8.43 1.06 8.25
C THR A 71 -8.17 0.78 6.78
N VAL A 72 -8.87 -0.21 6.21
CA VAL A 72 -8.84 -0.51 4.78
C VAL A 72 -9.97 0.25 4.09
N LEU A 73 -9.61 1.11 3.14
CA LEU A 73 -10.55 1.86 2.34
C LEU A 73 -10.93 1.08 1.07
N GLN A 74 -12.22 1.05 0.75
CA GLN A 74 -12.74 0.43 -0.47
C GLN A 74 -13.73 1.39 -1.13
N TYR A 75 -13.51 1.68 -2.40
CA TYR A 75 -14.35 2.58 -3.19
C TYR A 75 -14.61 2.00 -4.57
N GLN A 76 -15.83 2.17 -5.08
CA GLN A 76 -16.16 1.85 -6.48
C GLN A 76 -15.68 2.94 -7.44
N ASP A 77 -15.66 4.19 -6.98
CA ASP A 77 -15.14 5.34 -7.71
C ASP A 77 -14.02 6.00 -6.89
N VAL A 78 -12.79 5.87 -7.38
CA VAL A 78 -11.57 6.41 -6.77
C VAL A 78 -11.20 7.79 -7.31
N GLY A 79 -12.03 8.38 -8.18
CA GLY A 79 -11.80 9.66 -8.83
C GLY A 79 -11.17 9.55 -10.21
N THR A 80 -10.42 10.56 -10.63
CA THR A 80 -9.86 10.63 -11.99
C THR A 80 -8.59 9.78 -12.08
N ILE A 81 -8.63 8.70 -12.87
CA ILE A 81 -7.48 7.82 -13.10
C ILE A 81 -6.39 8.57 -13.89
N LEU A 82 -5.18 8.57 -13.34
CA LEU A 82 -3.96 9.15 -13.92
C LEU A 82 -3.04 8.08 -14.51
N TYR A 83 -3.09 6.87 -13.96
CA TYR A 83 -2.31 5.72 -14.40
C TYR A 83 -3.03 4.42 -14.03
N ARG A 84 -2.77 3.37 -14.81
CA ARG A 84 -3.29 2.03 -14.59
C ARG A 84 -2.26 1.00 -15.06
N ASP A 85 -2.06 -0.02 -14.25
CA ASP A 85 -1.42 -1.26 -14.66
C ASP A 85 -2.33 -2.47 -14.36
N ALA A 86 -1.76 -3.68 -14.37
CA ALA A 86 -2.48 -4.91 -14.12
C ALA A 86 -2.98 -5.06 -12.67
N TYR A 87 -2.42 -4.30 -11.73
CA TYR A 87 -2.61 -4.48 -10.30
C TYR A 87 -3.15 -3.25 -9.57
N GLN A 88 -2.82 -2.05 -10.05
CA GLN A 88 -3.19 -0.82 -9.39
C GLN A 88 -3.61 0.28 -10.37
N VAL A 89 -4.33 1.25 -9.82
CA VAL A 89 -4.60 2.53 -10.45
C VAL A 89 -4.08 3.64 -9.57
N VAL A 90 -3.46 4.65 -10.18
CA VAL A 90 -3.24 5.92 -9.50
C VAL A 90 -4.38 6.84 -9.89
N ALA A 91 -5.10 7.34 -8.92
CA ALA A 91 -6.23 8.24 -9.13
C ALA A 91 -6.05 9.53 -8.35
N LYS A 92 -6.43 10.66 -8.97
CA LYS A 92 -6.63 11.92 -8.28
C LYS A 92 -7.88 11.80 -7.43
N SER A 93 -7.69 11.74 -6.10
CA SER A 93 -8.82 11.70 -5.17
C SER A 93 -9.63 12.98 -5.25
N ASN A 94 -10.96 12.85 -5.20
CA ASN A 94 -11.89 13.98 -5.03
C ASN A 94 -12.37 14.10 -3.57
N GLN A 95 -11.97 13.17 -2.69
CA GLN A 95 -12.55 12.98 -1.36
C GLN A 95 -11.55 13.13 -0.20
N LEU A 96 -10.27 13.41 -0.51
CA LEU A 96 -9.19 13.58 0.46
C LEU A 96 -8.48 14.93 0.24
#